data_AF-A0A7S1F5Q8-F1
#
_entry.id   AF-A0A7S1F5Q8-F1
#
_cell.length_a   1.000
_cell.length_b   1.000
_cell.length_c   1.000
_cell.angle_alpha   90.00
_cell.angle_beta   90.00
_cell.angle_gamma   90.00
#
_symmetry.space_group_name_H-M   'P 1'
#
loop_
_entity.id
_entity.type
_entity.pdbx_description
1 polymer ?
#
loop_
_entity_poly.entity_id
_entity_poly.type
_entity_poly.pdbx_seq_one_letter_code
_entity_poly.pdbx_strand_id
1 'polypeptide(L)'
;QKAAIDEEVDSLVGMTRAKEWFEQVRQKVTFVERTGTRSDLRVCLNIIITGNPGTGKTTFARLLAKFFHTYGVLSRDSFVEKNGLELKADHMGGTAPRVKAAVKE
;
A
#
# COMPACT_ATOMS: atom_id res chain seq x y z
N GLN A 1 -16.25 -8.04 -4.20
CA GLN A 1 -14.82 -7.80 -3.95
C GLN A 1 -14.60 -6.68 -2.94
N LYS A 2 -15.07 -5.43 -3.16
CA LYS A 2 -14.95 -4.31 -2.18
C LYS A 2 -15.38 -4.72 -0.75
N ALA A 3 -16.59 -5.26 -0.59
CA ALA A 3 -17.13 -5.68 0.72
C ALA A 3 -16.26 -6.71 1.49
N ALA A 4 -15.64 -7.66 0.79
CA ALA A 4 -14.78 -8.65 1.45
C ALA A 4 -13.48 -8.04 1.97
N ILE A 5 -12.89 -7.10 1.21
CA ILE A 5 -11.71 -6.35 1.66
C ILE A 5 -12.07 -5.41 2.81
N ASP A 6 -13.24 -4.79 2.78
CA ASP A 6 -13.71 -3.94 3.88
C ASP A 6 -13.86 -4.75 5.18
N GLU A 7 -14.41 -5.97 5.09
CA GLU A 7 -14.48 -6.88 6.22
C GLU A 7 -13.09 -7.29 6.73
N GLU A 8 -12.13 -7.56 5.85
CA GLU A 8 -10.73 -7.80 6.24
C GLU A 8 -10.11 -6.59 6.97
N VAL A 9 -10.36 -5.36 6.49
CA VAL A 9 -9.90 -4.12 7.16
C VAL A 9 -10.56 -3.94 8.52
N ASP A 10 -11.86 -4.21 8.63
CA ASP A 10 -12.62 -4.07 9.86
C ASP A 10 -12.23 -5.12 10.90
N SER A 11 -11.84 -6.32 10.46
CA SER A 11 -11.34 -7.41 11.30
C SER A 11 -10.01 -7.11 11.99
N LEU A 12 -9.24 -6.11 11.51
CA LEU A 12 -7.98 -5.72 12.14
C LEU A 12 -8.22 -5.26 13.58
N VAL A 13 -7.63 -5.95 14.55
CA VAL A 13 -7.81 -5.57 15.96
C VAL A 13 -7.01 -4.30 16.26
N GLY A 14 -7.71 -3.26 16.73
CA GLY A 14 -7.12 -1.95 16.99
C GLY A 14 -6.82 -1.17 15.70
N MET A 15 -5.61 -0.60 15.59
CA MET A 15 -5.17 0.18 14.44
C MET A 15 -6.12 1.34 14.03
N THR A 16 -6.71 2.03 15.01
CA THR A 16 -7.74 3.06 14.80
C THR A 16 -7.35 4.09 13.72
N ARG A 17 -6.13 4.63 13.79
CA ARG A 17 -5.61 5.59 12.80
C ARG A 17 -5.56 5.01 11.38
N ALA A 18 -5.24 3.73 11.25
CA ALA A 18 -5.15 3.08 9.94
C ALA A 18 -6.55 2.85 9.35
N LYS A 19 -7.53 2.44 10.19
CA LYS A 19 -8.94 2.31 9.79
C LYS A 19 -9.55 3.64 9.37
N GLU A 20 -9.31 4.70 10.14
CA GLU A 20 -9.71 6.08 9.79
C GLU A 20 -9.12 6.52 8.45
N TRP A 21 -7.86 6.19 8.21
CA TRP A 21 -7.20 6.51 6.95
C TRP A 21 -7.78 5.72 5.77
N PHE A 22 -8.11 4.43 5.94
CA PHE A 22 -8.83 3.66 4.90
C PHE A 22 -10.17 4.31 4.54
N GLU A 23 -10.91 4.77 5.55
CA GLU A 23 -12.18 5.46 5.33
C GLU A 23 -12.00 6.76 4.54
N GLN A 24 -10.97 7.55 4.83
CA GLN A 24 -10.65 8.74 4.04
C GLN A 24 -10.35 8.39 2.57
N VAL A 25 -9.62 7.29 2.31
CA VAL A 25 -9.36 6.83 0.95
C VAL A 25 -10.65 6.39 0.26
N ARG A 26 -11.56 5.67 0.95
CA ARG A 26 -12.87 5.28 0.41
C ARG A 26 -13.71 6.47 0.00
N GLN A 27 -13.78 7.49 0.86
CA GLN A 27 -14.51 8.72 0.59
C GLN A 27 -13.95 9.44 -0.63
N LYS A 28 -12.61 9.50 -0.72
CA LYS A 28 -11.93 10.10 -1.86
C LYS A 28 -12.18 9.35 -3.17
N VAL A 29 -12.12 8.02 -3.14
CA VAL A 29 -12.45 7.19 -4.33
C VAL A 29 -13.89 7.41 -4.76
N THR A 30 -14.83 7.38 -3.82
CA THR A 30 -16.25 7.60 -4.10
C THR A 30 -16.51 9.00 -4.68
N PHE A 31 -15.82 10.02 -4.16
CA PHE A 31 -15.90 11.37 -4.69
C PHE A 31 -15.44 11.42 -6.15
N VAL A 32 -14.30 10.79 -6.46
CA VAL A 32 -13.75 10.77 -7.83
C VAL A 32 -14.58 9.93 -8.79
N GLU A 33 -15.17 8.82 -8.34
CA GLU A 33 -16.13 8.03 -9.12
C GLU A 33 -17.37 8.87 -9.49
N ARG A 34 -17.79 9.81 -8.64
CA ARG A 34 -18.93 10.72 -8.90
C ARG A 34 -18.59 11.92 -9.78
N THR A 35 -17.41 12.51 -9.64
CA THR A 35 -17.00 13.70 -10.40
C THR A 35 -16.36 13.37 -11.75
N GLY A 36 -15.90 12.12 -11.93
CA GLY A 36 -15.23 11.66 -13.16
C GLY A 36 -13.75 12.08 -13.25
N THR A 37 -13.25 12.89 -12.31
CA THR A 37 -11.91 13.47 -12.33
C THR A 37 -10.87 12.50 -11.77
N ARG A 38 -10.52 11.47 -12.53
CA ARG A 38 -9.51 10.45 -12.12
C ARG A 38 -8.14 11.02 -11.76
N SER A 39 -7.80 12.24 -12.19
CA SER A 39 -6.56 12.92 -11.79
C SER A 39 -6.50 13.17 -10.29
N ASP A 40 -7.64 13.34 -9.61
CA ASP A 40 -7.68 13.64 -8.17
C ASP A 40 -7.27 12.43 -7.31
N LEU A 41 -7.31 11.22 -7.88
CA LEU A 41 -6.78 9.99 -7.27
C LEU A 41 -5.26 9.88 -7.33
N ARG A 42 -4.58 10.69 -8.17
CA ARG A 42 -3.12 10.69 -8.29
C ARG A 42 -2.46 11.50 -7.17
N VAL A 43 -2.59 11.01 -5.94
CA VAL A 43 -1.83 11.53 -4.79
C VAL A 43 -0.54 10.76 -4.57
N CYS A 44 0.33 11.30 -3.71
CA CYS A 44 1.47 10.55 -3.20
C CYS A 44 0.96 9.32 -2.42
N LEU A 45 1.26 8.12 -2.93
CA LEU A 45 0.89 6.84 -2.31
C LEU A 45 2.05 6.23 -1.49
N ASN A 46 3.13 7.00 -1.28
CA ASN A 46 4.26 6.55 -0.47
C ASN A 46 3.85 6.58 1.01
N ILE A 47 3.88 5.42 1.66
CA ILE A 47 3.43 5.25 3.04
C ILE A 47 4.57 4.65 3.86
N ILE A 48 4.79 5.21 5.05
CA ILE A 48 5.71 4.66 6.05
C ILE A 48 4.88 4.02 7.14
N ILE A 49 5.07 2.71 7.37
CA ILE A 49 4.39 1.96 8.44
C ILE A 49 5.38 1.77 9.58
N THR A 50 5.09 2.34 10.75
CA THR A 50 5.93 2.26 11.95
C THR A 50 5.24 1.52 13.08
N GLY A 51 6.03 0.91 13.97
CA GLY A 51 5.53 0.16 15.12
C GLY A 51 6.48 -0.95 15.57
N ASN A 52 6.26 -1.48 16.77
CA ASN A 52 7.09 -2.52 17.37
C ASN A 52 7.15 -3.79 16.49
N PRO A 53 8.21 -4.61 16.59
CA PRO A 53 8.24 -5.93 15.97
C PRO A 53 7.01 -6.76 16.35
N GLY A 54 6.46 -7.53 15.42
CA GLY A 54 5.29 -8.38 15.67
C GLY A 54 3.92 -7.70 15.60
N THR A 55 3.82 -6.38 15.38
CA THR A 55 2.51 -5.66 15.31
C THR A 55 1.79 -5.77 13.95
N GLY A 56 2.09 -6.80 13.15
CA GLY A 56 1.38 -7.05 11.88
C GLY A 56 1.66 -6.07 10.73
N LYS A 57 2.74 -5.28 10.76
CA LYS A 57 3.06 -4.27 9.72
C LYS A 57 3.09 -4.84 8.30
N THR A 58 3.72 -6.00 8.12
CA THR A 58 3.80 -6.68 6.81
C THR A 58 2.42 -7.16 6.36
N THR A 59 1.63 -7.73 7.28
CA THR A 59 0.26 -8.15 7.01
C THR A 59 -0.60 -6.97 6.57
N PHE A 60 -0.49 -5.83 7.27
CA PHE A 60 -1.15 -4.59 6.91
C PHE A 60 -0.74 -4.10 5.51
N ALA A 61 0.55 -4.13 5.18
CA ALA A 61 1.03 -3.70 3.86
C ALA A 61 0.45 -4.53 2.71
N ARG A 62 0.29 -5.85 2.91
CA ARG A 62 -0.34 -6.74 1.91
C ARG A 62 -1.82 -6.44 1.74
N LEU A 63 -2.56 -6.23 2.83
CA LEU A 63 -3.97 -5.85 2.79
C LEU A 63 -4.16 -4.50 2.09
N LEU A 64 -3.29 -3.54 2.39
CA LEU A 64 -3.29 -2.22 1.76
C LEU A 64 -3.15 -2.29 0.23
N ALA A 65 -2.26 -3.15 -0.28
CA ALA A 65 -2.08 -3.34 -1.71
C ALA A 65 -3.36 -3.88 -2.39
N LYS A 66 -3.97 -4.91 -1.79
CA LYS A 66 -5.26 -5.46 -2.26
C LYS A 66 -6.37 -4.43 -2.22
N PHE A 67 -6.44 -3.64 -1.15
CA PHE A 67 -7.40 -2.55 -0.99
C PHE A 67 -7.25 -1.53 -2.13
N PHE A 68 -6.04 -1.03 -2.36
CA PHE A 68 -5.81 -0.06 -3.42
C PHE A 68 -6.14 -0.61 -4.82
N HIS A 69 -5.84 -1.88 -5.10
CA HIS A 69 -6.24 -2.49 -6.36
C HIS A 69 -7.77 -2.59 -6.49
N THR A 70 -8.44 -3.09 -5.45
CA THR A 70 -9.89 -3.28 -5.42
C THR A 70 -10.67 -1.97 -5.56
N TYR A 71 -10.12 -0.87 -5.02
CA TYR A 71 -10.68 0.47 -5.12
C TYR A 71 -10.22 1.24 -6.38
N GLY A 72 -9.46 0.60 -7.28
CA GLY A 72 -9.03 1.19 -8.55
C GLY A 72 -7.99 2.31 -8.42
N VAL A 73 -7.33 2.40 -7.26
CA VAL A 73 -6.21 3.31 -7.01
C VAL A 73 -4.95 2.78 -7.69
N LEU A 74 -4.71 1.46 -7.61
CA LEU A 74 -3.64 0.77 -8.32
C LEU A 74 -4.21 -0.01 -9.50
N SER A 75 -3.55 0.10 -10.66
CA SER A 75 -3.96 -0.60 -11.88
C SER A 75 -3.64 -2.09 -11.86
N ARG A 76 -2.71 -2.53 -11.02
CA ARG A 76 -2.24 -3.92 -10.94
C ARG A 76 -2.39 -4.46 -9.52
N ASP A 77 -2.70 -5.75 -9.43
CA ASP A 77 -2.67 -6.53 -8.18
C ASP A 77 -1.27 -7.14 -7.99
N SER A 78 -0.26 -6.30 -7.88
CA SER A 78 1.13 -6.73 -7.70
C SER A 78 1.66 -6.21 -6.38
N PHE A 79 2.16 -7.12 -5.54
CA PHE A 79 2.84 -6.77 -4.29
C PHE A 79 4.23 -7.40 -4.27
N VAL A 80 5.26 -6.55 -4.33
CA VAL A 80 6.65 -6.97 -4.27
C VAL A 80 7.19 -6.64 -2.88
N GLU A 81 7.52 -7.68 -2.12
CA GLU A 81 8.15 -7.54 -0.81
C GLU A 81 9.66 -7.66 -0.96
N LYS A 82 10.43 -6.67 -0.46
CA LYS A 82 11.89 -6.72 -0.41
C LYS A 82 12.38 -6.39 0.99
N ASN A 83 13.41 -7.10 1.43
CA ASN A 83 14.14 -6.75 2.65
C ASN A 83 15.31 -5.79 2.34
N GLY A 84 15.72 -4.97 3.32
CA GLY A 84 16.88 -4.08 3.19
C GLY A 84 18.19 -4.80 2.86
N LEU A 85 18.32 -6.09 3.19
CA LEU A 85 19.49 -6.90 2.79
C LEU A 85 19.49 -7.21 1.29
N GLU A 86 18.32 -7.44 0.69
CA GLU A 86 18.19 -7.74 -0.74
C GLU A 86 18.46 -6.50 -1.61
N LEU A 87 18.21 -5.31 -1.04
CA LEU A 87 18.46 -4.04 -1.69
C LEU A 87 19.92 -3.60 -1.62
N LYS A 88 20.70 -4.14 -0.67
CA LYS A 88 22.13 -3.83 -0.49
C LYS A 88 22.97 -4.72 -1.37
N ALA A 89 24.04 -4.18 -1.94
CA ALA A 89 25.06 -4.96 -2.64
C ALA A 89 26.29 -5.21 -1.78
N ASP A 90 26.96 -6.32 -2.08
CA ASP A 90 28.14 -6.79 -1.35
C ASP A 90 29.43 -6.07 -1.79
N HIS A 91 29.32 -5.16 -2.78
CA HIS A 91 30.42 -4.36 -3.33
C HIS A 91 30.02 -2.89 -3.51
N MET A 92 31.01 -2.01 -3.48
CA MET A 92 30.81 -0.58 -3.73
C MET A 92 30.25 -0.33 -5.13
N GLY A 93 29.24 0.54 -5.21
CA GLY A 93 28.56 0.87 -6.47
C GLY A 93 27.44 -0.10 -6.87
N GLY A 94 27.32 -1.28 -6.24
CA GLY A 94 26.30 -2.27 -6.60
C GLY A 94 24.89 -2.02 -6.06
N THR A 95 24.73 -1.18 -5.02
CA THR A 95 23.44 -0.96 -4.35
C THR A 95 22.47 -0.16 -5.24
N ALA A 96 22.96 0.89 -5.91
CA ALA A 96 22.14 1.73 -6.79
C ALA A 96 21.44 0.92 -7.91
N PRO A 97 22.13 0.04 -8.67
CA PRO A 97 21.45 -0.78 -9.67
C PRO A 97 20.49 -1.81 -9.05
N ARG A 98 20.80 -2.41 -7.88
CA ARG A 98 19.87 -3.33 -7.19
C ARG A 98 18.56 -2.65 -6.80
N VAL A 99 18.62 -1.45 -6.21
CA VAL A 99 17.42 -0.66 -5.88
C VAL A 99 16.64 -0.26 -7.13
N LYS A 100 17.33 0.19 -8.19
CA LYS A 100 16.66 0.59 -9.44
C LYS A 100 15.96 -0.59 -10.13
N ALA A 101 16.51 -1.79 -10.03
CA ALA A 101 15.87 -3.01 -10.52
C ALA A 101 14.62 -3.34 -9.70
N ALA A 102 14.71 -3.29 -8.37
CA ALA A 102 13.59 -3.60 -7.48
C ALA A 102 12.38 -2.66 -7.65
N VAL A 103 12.60 -1.40 -8.03
CA VAL A 103 11.51 -0.42 -8.28
C VAL A 103 10.85 -0.59 -9.65
N LYS A 104 11.50 -1.30 -10.58
CA LYS A 104 10.98 -1.53 -11.94
C LYS A 104 10.13 -2.79 -12.08
N GLU A 105 10.26 -3.73 -11.14
CA GLU A 105 9.39 -4.93 -11.04
C GLU A 105 7.94 -4.53 -10.79
#